data_AF-A0A968BS40-F1
#
_entry.id   AF-A0A968BS40-F1
#
_cell.length_a   1.000
_cell.length_b   1.000
_cell.length_c   1.000
_cell.angle_alpha   90.00
_cell.angle_beta   90.00
_cell.angle_gamma   90.00
#
_symmetry.space_group_name_H-M   'P 1'
#
loop_
_entity.id
_entity.type
_entity.pdbx_description
1 polymer ?
#
loop_
_entity_poly.entity_id
_entity_poly.type
_entity_poly.pdbx_seq_one_letter_code
_entity_poly.pdbx_strand_id
1 'polypeptide(L)'
;LRPRGQWRPQVHDSDGLLIHDEQSGEWLWRPLLNPAELQLGFHQVGNLGGFGLIQRDREFSRFEDSEARYDLRPSAWVEPGEDWGNGEVVLVEIPTDSEANDNIVAFWKPRQQVAAGDSRYLTYTLTFGAPSISGHPLGRAVRTFVGDGAQPGGGEAEGAYRFIVDFQGGAMDQLDRNAAVVSEVSARGGKIVEHFAEYIEARHGWRLSILARPEEGKDLALRGVLSADGKPVSETWTYQLGPATGLRKQVQ
;
A
#
# COMPACT_ATOMS: atom_id res chain seq x y z
N LEU A 1 -0.26 -9.49 6.54
CA LEU A 1 0.62 -10.56 7.09
C LEU A 1 -0.18 -11.42 8.03
N ARG A 2 0.07 -12.73 8.08
CA ARG A 2 -0.62 -13.61 9.05
C ARG A 2 -0.26 -13.20 10.48
N PRO A 3 -1.25 -12.92 11.35
CA PRO A 3 -0.95 -12.65 12.75
C PRO A 3 -0.24 -13.83 13.39
N ARG A 4 0.85 -13.56 14.13
CA ARG A 4 1.64 -14.62 14.78
C ARG A 4 0.76 -15.41 15.75
N GLY A 5 0.85 -16.73 15.72
CA GLY A 5 0.10 -17.62 16.61
C GLY A 5 -1.38 -17.77 16.30
N GLN A 6 -1.91 -17.10 15.26
CA GLN A 6 -3.32 -17.22 14.90
C GLN A 6 -3.55 -18.23 13.76
N TRP A 7 -4.71 -18.89 13.77
CA TRP A 7 -5.17 -19.78 12.70
C TRP A 7 -5.69 -18.99 11.48
N ARG A 8 -6.27 -17.81 11.73
CA ARG A 8 -6.75 -16.86 10.71
C ARG A 8 -5.60 -16.40 9.81
N PRO A 9 -5.72 -16.47 8.47
CA PRO A 9 -4.65 -16.02 7.58
C PRO A 9 -4.46 -14.49 7.62
N GLN A 10 -5.53 -13.73 7.85
CA GLN A 10 -5.53 -12.26 8.00
C GLN A 10 -6.65 -11.82 8.95
N VAL A 11 -6.47 -10.66 9.59
CA VAL A 11 -7.42 -10.02 10.51
C VAL A 11 -7.27 -8.52 10.36
N HIS A 12 -8.23 -7.86 9.72
CA HIS A 12 -8.26 -6.41 9.50
C HIS A 12 -9.58 -6.00 8.83
N ASP A 13 -9.87 -4.69 8.88
CA ASP A 13 -11.03 -4.05 8.24
C ASP A 13 -10.65 -3.32 6.95
N SER A 14 -9.34 -3.26 6.65
CA SER A 14 -8.78 -2.55 5.51
C SER A 14 -7.38 -3.10 5.22
N ASP A 15 -7.06 -3.23 3.94
CA ASP A 15 -5.77 -3.72 3.47
C ASP A 15 -4.74 -2.59 3.29
N GLY A 16 -5.20 -1.40 2.90
CA GLY A 16 -4.33 -0.33 2.45
C GLY A 16 -5.02 1.02 2.35
N LEU A 17 -4.20 2.06 2.40
CA LEU A 17 -4.57 3.41 2.01
C LEU A 17 -4.35 3.58 0.50
N LEU A 18 -5.40 4.02 -0.20
CA LEU A 18 -5.35 4.43 -1.60
C LEU A 18 -5.46 5.96 -1.67
N ILE A 19 -4.67 6.60 -2.53
CA ILE A 19 -4.68 8.05 -2.77
C ILE A 19 -4.64 8.30 -4.27
N HIS A 20 -5.41 9.28 -4.74
CA HIS A 20 -5.35 9.84 -6.08
C HIS A 20 -4.91 11.30 -6.01
N ASP A 21 -3.76 11.63 -6.60
CA ASP A 21 -3.32 13.01 -6.82
C ASP A 21 -3.66 13.41 -8.25
N GLU A 22 -4.71 14.23 -8.42
CA GLU A 22 -5.19 14.69 -9.72
C GLU A 22 -4.15 15.51 -10.47
N GLN A 23 -3.29 16.25 -9.75
CA GLN A 23 -2.30 17.11 -10.38
C GLN A 23 -1.23 16.30 -11.13
N SER A 24 -0.73 15.22 -10.52
CA SER A 24 0.26 14.34 -11.14
C SER A 24 -0.37 13.19 -11.91
N GLY A 25 -1.64 12.87 -11.65
CA GLY A 25 -2.31 11.65 -12.11
C GLY A 25 -1.87 10.39 -11.36
N GLU A 26 -1.09 10.52 -10.29
CA GLU A 26 -0.61 9.37 -9.52
C GLU A 26 -1.73 8.73 -8.70
N TRP A 27 -1.87 7.41 -8.85
CA TRP A 27 -2.53 6.57 -7.87
C TRP A 27 -1.50 5.91 -6.98
N LEU A 28 -1.58 6.14 -5.67
CA LEU A 28 -0.67 5.60 -4.67
C LEU A 28 -1.40 4.57 -3.81
N TRP A 29 -0.79 3.40 -3.66
CA TRP A 29 -1.23 2.37 -2.74
C TRP A 29 -0.21 2.13 -1.63
N ARG A 30 -0.66 2.22 -0.37
CA ARG A 30 0.13 2.02 0.84
C ARG A 30 -0.51 0.90 1.66
N PRO A 31 -0.01 -0.36 1.59
CA PRO A 31 -0.50 -1.45 2.43
C PRO A 31 -0.37 -1.11 3.91
N LEU A 32 -1.41 -1.37 4.71
CA LEU A 32 -1.40 -1.08 6.14
C LEU A 32 -0.53 -2.09 6.90
N LEU A 33 0.09 -1.62 7.97
CA LEU A 33 0.89 -2.40 8.89
C LEU A 33 0.36 -2.20 10.31
N ASN A 34 0.66 -3.18 11.16
CA ASN A 34 0.58 -3.02 12.60
C ASN A 34 2.03 -2.84 13.12
N PRO A 35 2.51 -1.60 13.26
CA PRO A 35 3.89 -1.34 13.64
C PRO A 35 4.11 -1.61 15.15
N ALA A 36 5.37 -1.77 15.55
CA ALA A 36 5.73 -1.91 16.97
C ALA A 36 5.74 -0.57 17.74
N GLU A 37 5.81 0.55 17.00
CA GLU A 37 5.82 1.92 17.52
C GLU A 37 4.86 2.76 16.68
N LEU A 38 4.35 3.87 17.23
CA LEU A 38 3.49 4.80 16.50
C LEU A 38 4.17 5.30 15.23
N GLN A 39 3.52 5.13 14.08
CA GLN A 39 4.01 5.60 12.79
C GLN A 39 3.06 6.62 12.18
N LEU A 40 3.62 7.70 11.64
CA LEU A 40 2.90 8.69 10.86
C LEU A 40 3.50 8.74 9.44
N GLY A 41 2.67 8.42 8.45
CA GLY A 41 2.97 8.58 7.03
C GLY A 41 2.39 9.88 6.49
N PHE A 42 3.19 10.65 5.74
CA PHE A 42 2.78 11.91 5.16
C PHE A 42 2.89 11.84 3.63
N HIS A 43 1.75 11.74 2.94
CA HIS A 43 1.68 11.60 1.49
C HIS A 43 1.30 12.94 0.87
N GLN A 44 2.28 13.65 0.33
CA GLN A 44 2.05 14.95 -0.32
C GLN A 44 1.18 14.77 -1.57
N VAL A 45 0.20 15.65 -1.74
CA VAL A 45 -0.68 15.72 -2.91
C VAL A 45 -0.76 17.17 -3.38
N GLY A 46 -0.70 17.38 -4.68
CA GLY A 46 -0.80 18.71 -5.28
C GLY A 46 -2.25 19.17 -5.39
N ASN A 47 -3.11 18.26 -5.89
CA ASN A 47 -4.55 18.40 -5.89
C ASN A 47 -5.17 17.03 -5.58
N LEU A 48 -5.89 16.91 -4.47
CA LEU A 48 -6.44 15.63 -4.03
C LEU A 48 -7.67 15.26 -4.87
N GLY A 49 -7.56 14.20 -5.68
CA GLY A 49 -8.69 13.59 -6.38
C GLY A 49 -9.49 12.61 -5.52
N GLY A 50 -8.87 12.12 -4.44
CA GLY A 50 -9.54 11.29 -3.45
C GLY A 50 -8.57 10.44 -2.65
N PHE A 51 -9.03 9.92 -1.52
CA PHE A 51 -8.28 8.97 -0.71
C PHE A 51 -9.23 8.08 0.10
N GLY A 52 -8.74 6.92 0.53
CA GLY A 52 -9.59 6.02 1.30
C GLY A 52 -8.90 4.78 1.81
N LEU A 53 -9.48 4.18 2.84
CA LEU A 53 -9.08 2.87 3.34
C LEU A 53 -9.84 1.80 2.56
N ILE A 54 -9.09 0.97 1.84
CA ILE A 54 -9.64 -0.03 0.91
C ILE A 54 -9.36 -1.42 1.44
N GLN A 55 -10.40 -2.26 1.43
CA GLN A 55 -10.31 -3.68 1.75
C GLN A 55 -10.43 -4.53 0.48
N ARG A 56 -9.30 -4.71 -0.21
CA ARG A 56 -9.18 -5.45 -1.47
C ARG A 56 -9.50 -6.94 -1.30
N ASP A 57 -9.15 -7.54 -0.18
CA ASP A 57 -9.43 -8.95 0.09
C ASP A 57 -10.88 -9.16 0.53
N ARG A 58 -11.62 -9.97 -0.26
CA ARG A 58 -13.06 -10.25 -0.08
C ARG A 58 -13.39 -11.74 -0.04
N GLU A 59 -12.39 -12.60 -0.16
CA GLU A 59 -12.55 -14.06 -0.11
C GLU A 59 -12.59 -14.50 1.36
N PHE A 60 -13.62 -15.27 1.76
CA PHE A 60 -13.72 -15.80 3.13
C PHE A 60 -12.44 -16.52 3.57
N SER A 61 -11.80 -17.27 2.66
CA SER A 61 -10.58 -18.03 2.95
C SER A 61 -9.34 -17.19 3.25
N ARG A 62 -9.40 -15.86 3.10
CA ARG A 62 -8.36 -14.94 3.53
C ARG A 62 -8.42 -14.65 5.03
N PHE A 63 -9.58 -14.87 5.65
CA PHE A 63 -9.85 -14.50 7.04
C PHE A 63 -10.25 -15.73 7.87
N GLU A 64 -11.03 -16.64 7.29
CA GLU A 64 -11.56 -17.87 7.91
C GLU A 64 -12.43 -17.61 9.17
N ASP A 65 -12.81 -16.36 9.44
CA ASP A 65 -13.56 -15.96 10.62
C ASP A 65 -15.07 -15.85 10.32
N SER A 66 -15.83 -16.87 10.73
CA SER A 66 -17.27 -16.93 10.49
C SER A 66 -18.10 -15.96 11.34
N GLU A 67 -17.54 -15.44 12.42
CA GLU A 67 -18.23 -14.51 13.33
C GLU A 67 -17.98 -13.06 12.91
N ALA A 68 -16.72 -12.66 12.81
CA ALA A 68 -16.34 -11.29 12.54
C ALA A 68 -16.51 -10.86 11.07
N ARG A 69 -16.57 -11.83 10.14
CA ARG A 69 -16.83 -11.66 8.70
C ARG A 69 -16.09 -10.48 8.08
N TYR A 70 -14.78 -10.42 8.36
CA TYR A 70 -13.87 -9.40 7.81
C TYR A 70 -14.00 -9.30 6.28
N ASP A 71 -14.17 -10.43 5.58
CA ASP A 71 -14.40 -10.50 4.12
C ASP A 71 -15.56 -9.65 3.59
N LEU A 72 -16.50 -9.26 4.46
CA LEU A 72 -17.65 -8.43 4.10
C LEU A 72 -17.51 -6.95 4.45
N ARG A 73 -16.54 -6.54 5.28
CA ARG A 73 -16.42 -5.17 5.78
C ARG A 73 -16.13 -4.17 4.65
N PRO A 74 -16.72 -2.97 4.64
CA PRO A 74 -16.69 -2.08 3.48
C PRO A 74 -15.35 -1.38 3.34
N SER A 75 -14.97 -1.06 2.09
CA SER A 75 -14.02 0.02 1.81
C SER A 75 -14.70 1.37 2.00
N ALA A 76 -13.93 2.41 2.31
CA ALA A 76 -14.40 3.79 2.41
C ALA A 76 -13.55 4.70 1.53
N TRP A 77 -14.19 5.54 0.70
CA TRP A 77 -13.52 6.45 -0.24
C TRP A 77 -14.06 7.88 -0.08
N VAL A 78 -13.15 8.82 0.14
CA VAL A 78 -13.42 10.26 0.21
C VAL A 78 -13.05 10.89 -1.12
N GLU A 79 -14.01 11.55 -1.75
CA GLU A 79 -13.83 12.35 -2.96
C GLU A 79 -14.14 13.82 -2.64
N PRO A 80 -13.15 14.73 -2.72
CA PRO A 80 -13.39 16.17 -2.55
C PRO A 80 -14.42 16.70 -3.56
N GLY A 81 -15.33 17.56 -3.11
CA GLY A 81 -16.30 18.22 -3.99
C GLY A 81 -15.75 19.47 -4.68
N GLU A 82 -14.59 19.96 -4.24
CA GLU A 82 -13.84 21.04 -4.84
C GLU A 82 -12.33 20.83 -4.64
N ASP A 83 -11.51 21.66 -5.29
CA ASP A 83 -10.06 21.69 -5.09
C ASP A 83 -9.73 22.17 -3.66
N TRP A 84 -9.29 21.23 -2.82
CA TRP A 84 -8.83 21.50 -1.44
C TRP A 84 -7.45 22.15 -1.39
N GLY A 85 -6.77 22.25 -2.54
CA GLY A 85 -5.43 22.76 -2.70
C GLY A 85 -4.35 21.78 -2.23
N ASN A 86 -3.11 22.27 -2.25
CA ASN A 86 -1.95 21.51 -1.82
C ASN A 86 -2.07 21.06 -0.36
N GLY A 87 -1.76 19.80 -0.11
CA GLY A 87 -1.79 19.22 1.22
C GLY A 87 -1.09 17.89 1.29
N GLU A 88 -1.44 17.16 2.34
CA GLU A 88 -0.95 15.81 2.55
C GLU A 88 -2.06 14.92 3.09
N VAL A 89 -2.16 13.70 2.59
CA VAL A 89 -2.93 12.65 3.27
C VAL A 89 -2.02 12.05 4.34
N VAL A 90 -2.48 12.14 5.58
CA VAL A 90 -1.80 11.61 6.75
C VAL A 90 -2.35 10.24 7.07
N LEU A 91 -1.46 9.26 7.18
CA LEU A 91 -1.76 7.93 7.69
C LEU A 91 -1.16 7.80 9.09
N VAL A 92 -1.97 7.39 10.07
CA VAL A 92 -1.53 7.09 11.43
C VAL A 92 -1.72 5.61 11.67
N GLU A 93 -0.62 4.90 11.98
CA GLU A 93 -0.61 3.47 12.30
C GLU A 93 -0.19 3.33 13.76
N ILE A 94 -1.15 2.95 14.62
CA ILE A 94 -0.99 2.82 16.07
C ILE A 94 -0.66 1.35 16.38
N PRO A 95 0.33 1.05 17.22
CA PRO A 95 0.58 -0.32 17.66
C PRO A 95 -0.61 -0.88 18.44
N THR A 96 -1.06 -2.08 18.10
CA THR A 96 -2.10 -2.80 18.85
C THR A 96 -1.81 -4.29 18.92
N ASP A 97 -2.20 -4.94 20.00
CA ASP A 97 -2.25 -6.39 20.15
C ASP A 97 -3.67 -6.96 20.06
N SER A 98 -4.68 -6.09 19.89
CA SER A 98 -6.09 -6.42 19.93
C SER A 98 -6.84 -5.87 18.71
N GLU A 99 -7.66 -6.71 18.09
CA GLU A 99 -8.58 -6.33 17.00
C GLU A 99 -9.80 -5.54 17.47
N ALA A 100 -10.03 -5.46 18.79
CA ALA A 100 -11.11 -4.67 19.35
C ALA A 100 -10.84 -3.16 19.32
N ASN A 101 -9.58 -2.75 19.11
CA ASN A 101 -9.16 -1.36 19.09
C ASN A 101 -8.78 -0.97 17.67
N ASP A 102 -9.47 0.01 17.10
CA ASP A 102 -9.08 0.61 15.83
C ASP A 102 -7.68 1.24 15.97
N ASN A 103 -6.80 0.90 15.04
CA ASN A 103 -5.41 1.30 15.10
C ASN A 103 -4.93 2.04 13.85
N ILE A 104 -5.85 2.38 12.94
CA ILE A 104 -5.56 3.05 11.66
C ILE A 104 -6.42 4.31 11.55
N VAL A 105 -5.77 5.43 11.23
CA VAL A 105 -6.45 6.69 10.92
C VAL A 105 -5.91 7.26 9.61
N ALA A 106 -6.79 7.71 8.72
CA ALA A 106 -6.43 8.43 7.51
C ALA A 106 -7.22 9.72 7.39
N PHE A 107 -6.54 10.84 7.12
CA PHE A 107 -7.18 12.14 6.92
C PHE A 107 -6.33 13.04 6.04
N TRP A 108 -6.96 14.02 5.39
CA TRP A 108 -6.24 15.07 4.67
C TRP A 108 -5.91 16.24 5.60
N LYS A 109 -4.72 16.82 5.40
CA LYS A 109 -4.22 18.00 6.10
C LYS A 109 -3.77 19.05 5.08
N PRO A 110 -4.26 20.30 5.16
CA PRO A 110 -3.81 21.38 4.28
C PRO A 110 -2.34 21.69 4.53
N ARG A 111 -1.60 22.02 3.46
CA ARG A 111 -0.22 22.50 3.58
C ARG A 111 -0.15 23.90 4.20
N GLN A 112 -1.15 24.73 3.92
CA GLN A 112 -1.24 26.07 4.48
C GLN A 112 -1.56 25.97 5.98
N GLN A 113 -0.79 26.68 6.82
CA GLN A 113 -1.13 26.82 8.23
C GLN A 113 -2.49 27.50 8.39
N VAL A 114 -3.26 27.04 9.36
CA VAL A 114 -4.55 27.61 9.73
C VAL A 114 -4.33 28.48 10.97
N ALA A 115 -4.69 29.75 10.88
CA ALA A 115 -4.64 30.71 11.99
C ALA A 115 -5.99 30.80 12.71
N ALA A 116 -5.97 31.32 13.95
CA ALA A 116 -7.19 31.57 14.69
C ALA A 116 -8.07 32.60 13.94
N GLY A 117 -9.33 32.24 13.68
CA GLY A 117 -10.27 33.06 12.92
C GLY A 117 -10.38 32.69 11.43
N ASP A 118 -9.50 31.82 10.92
CA ASP A 118 -9.63 31.31 9.55
C ASP A 118 -10.89 30.47 9.39
N SER A 119 -11.54 30.61 8.22
CA SER A 119 -12.66 29.77 7.81
C SER A 119 -12.29 29.00 6.54
N ARG A 120 -12.62 27.71 6.50
CA ARG A 120 -12.47 26.86 5.32
C ARG A 120 -13.80 26.19 5.04
N TYR A 121 -14.14 26.13 3.77
CA TYR A 121 -15.27 25.36 3.28
C TYR A 121 -14.70 24.16 2.55
N LEU A 122 -15.06 22.97 3.03
CA LEU A 122 -14.62 21.70 2.47
C LEU A 122 -15.87 20.84 2.25
N THR A 123 -16.20 20.52 1.02
CA THR A 123 -17.24 19.55 0.68
C THR A 123 -16.60 18.26 0.20
N TYR A 124 -17.27 17.13 0.45
CA TYR A 124 -16.82 15.82 0.00
C TYR A 124 -17.98 14.85 -0.09
N THR A 125 -17.78 13.81 -0.89
CA THR A 125 -18.58 12.59 -0.87
C THR A 125 -17.79 11.51 -0.14
N LEU A 126 -18.45 10.82 0.80
CA LEU A 126 -17.92 9.62 1.44
C LEU A 126 -18.73 8.41 0.96
N THR A 127 -18.08 7.52 0.21
CA THR A 127 -18.71 6.32 -0.34
C THR A 127 -18.22 5.08 0.42
N PHE A 128 -19.15 4.21 0.79
CA PHE A 128 -18.86 2.90 1.37
C PHE A 128 -19.26 1.79 0.40
N GLY A 129 -18.40 0.78 0.23
CA GLY A 129 -18.75 -0.35 -0.64
C GLY A 129 -17.59 -1.29 -0.95
N ALA A 130 -17.67 -1.90 -2.13
CA ALA A 130 -16.62 -2.78 -2.63
C ALA A 130 -15.34 -2.00 -2.98
N PRO A 131 -14.18 -2.66 -3.13
CA PRO A 131 -12.91 -1.98 -3.45
C PRO A 131 -12.91 -1.16 -4.75
N SER A 132 -13.86 -1.43 -5.64
CA SER A 132 -14.03 -0.73 -6.92
C SER A 132 -14.64 0.67 -6.79
N ILE A 133 -15.12 1.09 -5.61
CA ILE A 133 -15.77 2.39 -5.41
C ILE A 133 -14.88 3.59 -5.76
N SER A 134 -13.55 3.43 -5.74
CA SER A 134 -12.62 4.51 -6.09
C SER A 134 -12.53 4.77 -7.60
N GLY A 135 -13.06 3.90 -8.45
CA GLY A 135 -12.93 4.05 -9.91
C GLY A 135 -11.49 3.91 -10.45
N HIS A 136 -10.54 3.46 -9.63
CA HIS A 136 -9.12 3.32 -9.96
C HIS A 136 -8.89 2.56 -11.29
N PRO A 137 -8.30 3.18 -12.33
CA PRO A 137 -8.21 2.61 -13.68
C PRO A 137 -6.96 1.77 -13.94
N LEU A 138 -5.90 1.90 -13.12
CA LEU A 138 -4.64 1.18 -13.33
C LEU A 138 -4.70 -0.24 -12.74
N GLY A 139 -3.67 -1.03 -13.00
CA GLY A 139 -3.46 -2.29 -12.29
C GLY A 139 -3.16 -2.06 -10.81
N ARG A 140 -3.79 -2.86 -9.96
CA ARG A 140 -3.84 -2.72 -8.50
C ARG A 140 -2.99 -3.79 -7.86
N ALA A 141 -2.20 -3.42 -6.85
CA ALA A 141 -1.48 -4.38 -6.02
C ALA A 141 -2.46 -5.24 -5.20
N VAL A 142 -2.70 -6.47 -5.65
CA VAL A 142 -3.64 -7.38 -4.98
C VAL A 142 -3.00 -8.12 -3.82
N ARG A 143 -1.67 -8.28 -3.81
CA ARG A 143 -0.94 -8.96 -2.74
C ARG A 143 0.44 -8.35 -2.53
N THR A 144 0.87 -8.33 -1.27
CA THR A 144 2.23 -7.94 -0.88
C THR A 144 2.80 -9.01 0.04
N PHE A 145 3.94 -9.60 -0.34
CA PHE A 145 4.69 -10.51 0.50
C PHE A 145 6.05 -9.91 0.82
N VAL A 146 6.51 -10.12 2.04
CA VAL A 146 7.84 -9.71 2.51
C VAL A 146 8.52 -10.93 3.12
N GLY A 147 9.74 -11.22 2.69
CA GLY A 147 10.52 -12.36 3.13
C GLY A 147 12.00 -12.05 3.34
N ASP A 148 12.69 -12.91 4.09
CA ASP A 148 14.14 -12.84 4.30
C ASP A 148 14.87 -13.11 2.97
N GLY A 149 15.68 -12.16 2.53
CA GLY A 149 16.45 -12.25 1.29
C GLY A 149 17.57 -13.29 1.33
N ALA A 150 17.95 -13.78 2.52
CA ALA A 150 18.95 -14.84 2.68
C ALA A 150 18.38 -16.26 2.51
N GLN A 151 17.06 -16.42 2.52
CA GLN A 151 16.44 -17.74 2.33
C GLN A 151 16.62 -18.23 0.88
N PRO A 152 16.66 -19.55 0.62
CA PRO A 152 16.59 -20.09 -0.73
C PRO A 152 15.37 -19.52 -1.49
N GLY A 153 15.61 -18.99 -2.70
CA GLY A 153 14.60 -18.27 -3.49
C GLY A 153 14.34 -16.81 -3.04
N GLY A 154 14.96 -16.36 -1.94
CA GLY A 154 14.88 -14.99 -1.43
C GLY A 154 15.87 -14.02 -2.08
N GLY A 155 16.94 -14.51 -2.71
CA GLY A 155 17.98 -13.69 -3.35
C GLY A 155 19.40 -13.91 -2.83
N GLU A 156 19.59 -14.82 -1.87
CA GLU A 156 20.89 -15.21 -1.30
C GLU A 156 21.71 -14.01 -0.78
N ALA A 157 21.02 -12.98 -0.29
CA ALA A 157 21.63 -11.73 0.14
C ALA A 157 21.36 -11.49 1.64
N GLU A 158 22.38 -11.68 2.47
CA GLU A 158 22.28 -11.43 3.90
C GLU A 158 21.87 -9.98 4.22
N GLY A 159 20.98 -9.84 5.19
CA GLY A 159 20.41 -8.56 5.62
C GLY A 159 19.48 -7.90 4.60
N ALA A 160 19.25 -8.48 3.42
CA ALA A 160 18.26 -7.99 2.46
C ALA A 160 16.89 -8.62 2.70
N TYR A 161 15.86 -7.99 2.16
CA TYR A 161 14.48 -8.45 2.19
C TYR A 161 13.92 -8.50 0.77
N ARG A 162 13.21 -9.59 0.47
CA ARG A 162 12.47 -9.77 -0.77
C ARG A 162 11.05 -9.25 -0.59
N PHE A 163 10.63 -8.36 -1.48
CA PHE A 163 9.27 -7.88 -1.60
C PHE A 163 8.69 -8.43 -2.90
N ILE A 164 7.54 -9.08 -2.80
CA ILE A 164 6.79 -9.58 -3.95
C ILE A 164 5.45 -8.87 -3.97
N VAL A 165 5.17 -8.16 -5.05
CA VAL A 165 3.92 -7.42 -5.24
C VAL A 165 3.25 -7.94 -6.51
N ASP A 166 2.08 -8.56 -6.35
CA ASP A 166 1.29 -9.02 -7.49
C ASP A 166 0.29 -7.92 -7.86
N PHE A 167 0.24 -7.55 -9.12
CA PHE A 167 -0.67 -6.57 -9.69
C PHE A 167 -1.65 -7.20 -10.70
N GLN A 168 -2.91 -6.75 -10.66
CA GLN A 168 -3.99 -7.21 -11.54
C GLN A 168 -4.99 -6.08 -11.80
N GLY A 169 -5.80 -6.21 -12.85
CA GLY A 169 -6.92 -5.29 -13.10
C GLY A 169 -6.55 -4.11 -13.97
N GLY A 170 -7.57 -3.35 -14.36
CA GLY A 170 -7.42 -2.05 -15.01
C GLY A 170 -6.63 -2.13 -16.32
N ALA A 171 -5.71 -1.19 -16.51
CA ALA A 171 -4.84 -1.15 -17.68
C ALA A 171 -3.99 -2.42 -17.89
N MET A 172 -3.68 -3.19 -16.84
CA MET A 172 -2.87 -4.41 -16.99
C MET A 172 -3.59 -5.56 -17.66
N ASP A 173 -4.91 -5.67 -17.50
CA ASP A 173 -5.69 -6.77 -18.08
C ASP A 173 -5.72 -6.69 -19.63
N GLN A 174 -5.32 -5.55 -20.18
CA GLN A 174 -5.22 -5.30 -21.63
C GLN A 174 -3.83 -5.63 -22.18
N LEU A 175 -2.85 -5.93 -21.34
CA LEU A 175 -1.49 -6.22 -21.77
C LEU A 175 -1.38 -7.67 -22.21
N ASP A 176 -0.69 -7.89 -23.33
CA ASP A 176 -0.28 -9.23 -23.72
C ASP A 176 0.69 -9.83 -22.69
N ARG A 177 0.68 -11.16 -22.57
CA ARG A 177 1.53 -11.89 -21.62
C ARG A 177 3.03 -11.68 -21.87
N ASN A 178 3.40 -11.30 -23.08
CA ASN A 178 4.77 -11.01 -23.52
C ASN A 178 5.04 -9.50 -23.67
N ALA A 179 4.14 -8.63 -23.18
CA ALA A 179 4.34 -7.19 -23.19
C ALA A 179 5.64 -6.83 -22.45
N ALA A 180 6.36 -5.83 -22.97
CA ALA A 180 7.58 -5.34 -22.35
C ALA A 180 7.26 -4.46 -21.14
N VAL A 181 6.88 -5.09 -20.03
CA VAL A 181 6.62 -4.40 -18.76
C VAL A 181 7.93 -4.10 -18.05
N VAL A 182 8.15 -2.82 -17.77
CA VAL A 182 9.32 -2.31 -17.06
C VAL A 182 8.95 -2.08 -15.61
N SER A 183 9.83 -2.50 -14.70
CA SER A 183 9.71 -2.15 -13.28
C SER A 183 10.54 -0.91 -12.97
N GLU A 184 9.91 0.07 -12.31
CA GLU A 184 10.58 1.28 -11.85
C GLU A 184 10.48 1.31 -10.32
N VAL A 185 11.64 1.24 -9.66
CA VAL A 185 11.71 1.12 -8.19
C VAL A 185 12.64 2.17 -7.63
N SER A 186 12.23 2.80 -6.54
CA SER A 186 13.06 3.72 -5.76
C SER A 186 13.07 3.34 -4.28
N ALA A 187 14.18 3.64 -3.61
CA ALA A 187 14.38 3.36 -2.19
C ALA A 187 14.93 4.59 -1.46
N ARG A 188 14.53 4.74 -0.19
CA ARG A 188 15.18 5.62 0.79
C ARG A 188 15.48 4.82 2.05
N GLY A 189 16.60 5.17 2.72
CA GLY A 189 17.06 4.46 3.92
C GLY A 189 17.51 3.02 3.65
N GLY A 190 18.02 2.76 2.45
CA GLY A 190 18.52 1.46 2.02
C GLY A 190 18.94 1.45 0.56
N LYS A 191 19.35 0.27 0.10
CA LYS A 191 19.83 0.03 -1.27
C LYS A 191 18.99 -1.04 -1.95
N ILE A 192 18.60 -0.78 -3.19
CA ILE A 192 18.02 -1.80 -4.06
C ILE A 192 19.17 -2.67 -4.56
N VAL A 193 19.05 -3.98 -4.36
CA VAL A 193 20.02 -4.97 -4.85
C VAL A 193 19.61 -5.42 -6.25
N GLU A 194 18.33 -5.71 -6.45
CA GLU A 194 17.75 -6.04 -7.75
C GLU A 194 16.24 -5.79 -7.74
N HIS A 195 15.66 -5.62 -8.93
CA HIS A 195 14.22 -5.69 -9.13
C HIS A 195 13.91 -6.15 -10.55
N PHE A 196 12.75 -6.79 -10.73
CA PHE A 196 12.26 -7.18 -12.04
C PHE A 196 10.74 -7.31 -12.05
N ALA A 197 10.16 -7.26 -13.25
CA ALA A 197 8.76 -7.57 -13.49
C ALA A 197 8.64 -8.90 -14.25
N GLU A 198 7.66 -9.72 -13.90
CA GLU A 198 7.36 -10.96 -14.60
C GLU A 198 5.85 -11.22 -14.68
N TYR A 199 5.39 -11.88 -15.73
CA TYR A 199 3.99 -12.30 -15.83
C TYR A 199 3.80 -13.65 -15.13
N ILE A 200 2.80 -13.73 -14.24
CA ILE A 200 2.46 -14.93 -13.48
C ILE A 200 1.21 -15.57 -14.08
N GLU A 201 1.40 -16.64 -14.88
CA GLU A 201 0.30 -17.32 -15.57
C GLU A 201 -0.78 -17.83 -14.62
N ALA A 202 -0.39 -18.48 -13.52
CA ALA A 202 -1.34 -19.01 -12.52
C ALA A 202 -2.19 -17.93 -11.84
N ARG A 203 -1.83 -16.65 -12.01
CA ARG A 203 -2.57 -15.51 -11.45
C ARG A 203 -3.16 -14.63 -12.53
N HIS A 204 -2.81 -14.79 -13.80
CA HIS A 204 -3.20 -13.83 -14.84
C HIS A 204 -2.89 -12.38 -14.43
N GLY A 205 -1.65 -12.15 -13.99
CA GLY A 205 -1.23 -10.84 -13.49
C GLY A 205 0.28 -10.65 -13.52
N TRP A 206 0.73 -9.44 -13.24
CA TRP A 206 2.14 -9.08 -13.25
C TRP A 206 2.70 -9.02 -11.84
N ARG A 207 3.90 -9.54 -11.64
CA ARG A 207 4.62 -9.51 -10.37
C ARG A 207 5.78 -8.55 -10.47
N LEU A 208 5.86 -7.65 -9.50
CA LEU A 208 7.06 -6.90 -9.17
C LEU A 208 7.82 -7.63 -8.06
N SER A 209 9.06 -8.02 -8.34
CA SER A 209 10.01 -8.57 -7.37
C SER A 209 11.05 -7.51 -7.04
N ILE A 210 11.29 -7.25 -5.77
CA ILE A 210 12.30 -6.29 -5.30
C ILE A 210 13.15 -6.97 -4.22
N LEU A 211 14.46 -6.97 -4.38
CA LEU A 211 15.40 -7.27 -3.31
C LEU A 211 16.03 -5.97 -2.84
N ALA A 212 15.84 -5.63 -1.57
CA ALA A 212 16.38 -4.39 -1.01
C ALA A 212 17.00 -4.64 0.37
N ARG A 213 18.13 -3.99 0.64
CA ARG A 213 18.82 -4.02 1.92
C ARG A 213 18.60 -2.70 2.66
N PRO A 214 17.96 -2.70 3.83
CA PRO A 214 17.87 -1.50 4.66
C PRO A 214 19.25 -1.07 5.14
N GLU A 215 19.43 0.24 5.33
CA GLU A 215 20.52 0.75 6.14
C GLU A 215 20.28 0.43 7.61
N GLU A 216 21.36 0.26 8.37
CA GLU A 216 21.30 -0.07 9.79
C GLU A 216 20.54 1.02 10.57
N GLY A 217 19.61 0.59 11.43
CA GLY A 217 18.78 1.48 12.25
C GLY A 217 17.79 2.36 11.50
N LYS A 218 17.70 2.27 10.16
CA LYS A 218 16.81 3.11 9.34
C LYS A 218 15.59 2.37 8.81
N ASP A 219 14.53 3.14 8.61
CA ASP A 219 13.38 2.72 7.81
C ASP A 219 13.78 2.59 6.35
N LEU A 220 13.38 1.47 5.74
CA LEU A 220 13.48 1.28 4.31
C LEU A 220 12.13 1.65 3.71
N ALA A 221 12.09 2.77 2.99
CA ALA A 221 10.92 3.20 2.23
C ALA A 221 11.11 2.83 0.76
N LEU A 222 10.18 2.07 0.20
CA LEU A 222 10.17 1.63 -1.19
C LEU A 222 8.98 2.25 -1.93
N ARG A 223 9.21 2.62 -3.19
CA ARG A 223 8.16 2.88 -4.17
C ARG A 223 8.40 1.99 -5.39
N GLY A 224 7.36 1.39 -5.93
CA GLY A 224 7.42 0.55 -7.12
C GLY A 224 6.23 0.79 -8.04
N VAL A 225 6.49 0.97 -9.32
CA VAL A 225 5.48 1.09 -10.38
C VAL A 225 5.87 0.19 -11.55
N LEU A 226 4.87 -0.37 -12.23
CA LEU A 226 5.04 -1.08 -13.49
C LEU A 226 4.57 -0.17 -14.63
N SER A 227 5.40 -0.08 -15.66
CA SER A 227 5.18 0.73 -16.85
C SER A 227 5.21 -0.11 -18.11
N ALA A 228 4.42 0.25 -19.11
CA ALA A 228 4.48 -0.29 -20.47
C ALA A 228 4.43 0.88 -21.45
N ASP A 229 5.22 0.83 -22.53
CA ASP A 229 5.31 1.88 -23.55
C ASP A 229 5.56 3.29 -22.97
N GLY A 230 6.36 3.37 -21.90
CA GLY A 230 6.70 4.62 -21.20
C GLY A 230 5.55 5.22 -20.38
N LYS A 231 4.48 4.48 -20.12
CA LYS A 231 3.34 4.91 -19.30
C LYS A 231 3.12 3.96 -18.12
N PRO A 232 2.76 4.49 -16.93
CA PRO A 232 2.34 3.65 -15.82
C PRO A 232 1.13 2.80 -16.20
N VAL A 233 1.23 1.50 -15.96
CA VAL A 233 0.12 0.54 -16.08
C VAL A 233 -0.32 0.01 -14.72
N SER A 234 0.43 0.31 -13.65
CA SER A 234 0.06 0.08 -12.25
C SER A 234 -0.09 1.37 -11.48
N GLU A 235 -0.78 1.29 -10.34
CA GLU A 235 -0.56 2.25 -9.25
C GLU A 235 0.88 2.20 -8.73
N THR A 236 1.31 3.26 -8.07
CA THR A 236 2.54 3.28 -7.30
C THR A 236 2.33 2.56 -5.98
N TRP A 237 2.88 1.36 -5.86
CA TRP A 237 2.96 0.64 -4.59
C TRP A 237 4.02 1.28 -3.70
N THR A 238 3.68 1.57 -2.45
CA THR A 238 4.57 2.18 -1.47
C THR A 238 4.59 1.39 -0.17
N TYR A 239 5.79 1.16 0.37
CA TYR A 239 5.94 0.31 1.55
C TYR A 239 7.06 0.83 2.44
N GLN A 240 6.83 0.80 3.75
CA GLN A 240 7.82 1.15 4.75
C GLN A 240 8.09 -0.07 5.62
N LEU A 241 9.33 -0.55 5.58
CA LEU A 241 9.80 -1.58 6.48
C LEU A 241 10.64 -0.92 7.57
N GLY A 242 10.17 -0.89 8.82
CA GLY A 242 10.91 -0.30 9.94
C GLY A 242 11.85 -1.27 10.68
N PRO A 243 12.81 -0.76 11.47
CA PRO A 243 13.77 -1.57 12.23
C PRO A 243 13.10 -2.44 13.30
N ALA A 244 12.05 -1.94 13.95
CA ALA A 244 11.32 -2.62 15.01
C ALA A 244 10.24 -3.59 14.51
N THR A 245 10.20 -3.90 13.21
CA THR A 245 9.20 -4.82 12.66
C THR A 245 9.54 -6.27 13.00
N GLY A 246 8.52 -7.09 13.28
CA GLY A 246 8.70 -8.54 13.43
C GLY A 246 9.10 -9.26 12.13
N LEU A 247 9.24 -8.52 11.03
CA LEU A 247 9.77 -8.99 9.75
C LEU A 247 11.29 -8.87 9.67
N ARG A 248 11.91 -7.91 10.37
CA ARG A 248 13.36 -7.80 10.42
C ARG A 248 13.94 -8.75 11.47
N LYS A 249 15.11 -9.32 11.20
CA LYS A 249 15.84 -10.06 12.24
C LYS A 249 16.24 -9.04 13.28
N GLN A 250 15.86 -9.25 14.54
CA GLN A 250 16.42 -8.50 15.64
C GLN A 250 17.92 -8.83 15.68
N VAL A 251 18.77 -7.82 15.51
CA VAL A 251 20.19 -7.97 15.82
C VAL A 251 20.25 -8.15 17.33
N GLN A 252 20.64 -9.35 17.78
CA GLN A 252 20.91 -9.64 19.19
C GLN A 252 22.14 -8.89 19.68
#